data_AF-A0AAD6UM76-F1
#
_entry.id   AF-A0AAD6UM76-F1
#
_cell.length_a   1.000
_cell.length_b   1.000
_cell.length_c   1.000
_cell.angle_alpha   90.00
_cell.angle_beta   90.00
_cell.angle_gamma   90.00
#
_symmetry.space_group_name_H-M   'P 1'
#
loop_
_entity.id
_entity.type
_entity.pdbx_description
1 polymer ?
#
loop_
_entity_poly.entity_id
_entity_poly.type
_entity_poly.pdbx_seq_one_letter_code
_entity_poly.pdbx_strand_id
1 'polypeptide(L)'
;MEPAHTTSYPQKMLPSPESPGLHRACNTGHEKCHPYNRANPGTRQKDRSPRRIWTHALEKPLFTILELTTLGQTQRRPIYIASLEAHIDSLHVQLSGLGPDFHPVNENELLSLKGLNAKTCKAMVAGLQNDIAQAHERLLELQRSNEELEAALRAAQC
;
A
#
# COMPACT_ATOMS: atom_id res chain seq x y z
N MET A 1 49.02 -13.81 -46.40
CA MET A 1 48.78 -15.26 -46.49
C MET A 1 48.24 -15.68 -45.13
N GLU A 2 46.91 -15.66 -45.01
CA GLU A 2 46.09 -16.05 -43.86
C GLU A 2 44.66 -16.13 -44.44
N PRO A 3 43.95 -17.26 -44.35
CA PRO A 3 42.50 -17.24 -44.49
C PRO A 3 41.78 -17.67 -43.20
N ALA A 4 40.73 -16.89 -42.94
CA ALA A 4 39.78 -16.92 -41.86
C ALA A 4 38.78 -18.10 -41.91
N HIS A 5 38.53 -18.61 -40.71
CA HIS A 5 37.25 -18.98 -40.07
C HIS A 5 36.18 -19.78 -40.85
N THR A 6 35.77 -20.91 -40.27
CA THR A 6 34.46 -21.53 -40.49
C THR A 6 33.92 -21.98 -39.13
N THR A 7 32.69 -21.57 -38.76
CA THR A 7 31.68 -22.41 -38.08
C THR A 7 30.32 -21.70 -38.10
N SER A 8 29.45 -22.24 -38.96
CA SER A 8 28.01 -22.50 -38.85
C SER A 8 27.16 -21.76 -37.80
N TYR A 9 26.21 -20.94 -38.28
CA TYR A 9 25.01 -20.51 -37.55
C TYR A 9 23.79 -21.30 -38.05
N PRO A 10 22.85 -21.72 -37.19
CA PRO A 10 21.62 -22.35 -37.65
C PRO A 10 20.58 -21.32 -38.14
N GLN A 11 19.91 -21.74 -39.21
CA GLN A 11 18.99 -21.03 -40.09
C GLN A 11 17.70 -20.53 -39.40
N LYS A 12 17.33 -19.27 -39.66
CA LYS A 12 15.97 -18.75 -39.48
C LYS A 12 15.11 -19.20 -40.66
N MET A 13 13.92 -19.76 -40.40
CA MET A 13 12.93 -20.14 -41.41
C MET A 13 11.60 -19.42 -41.13
N LEU A 14 11.08 -18.73 -42.14
CA LEU A 14 9.72 -18.21 -42.35
C LEU A 14 9.61 -17.92 -43.88
N PRO A 15 8.43 -17.82 -44.54
CA PRO A 15 7.04 -18.11 -44.13
C PRO A 15 6.16 -18.87 -45.20
N SER A 16 4.85 -19.02 -44.89
CA SER A 16 3.64 -19.08 -45.79
C SER A 16 3.04 -20.44 -46.19
N PRO A 17 1.76 -20.57 -46.65
CA PRO A 17 0.53 -19.73 -46.55
C PRO A 17 -0.75 -20.50 -46.09
N GLU A 18 -1.90 -19.81 -46.08
CA GLU A 18 -3.30 -20.30 -46.23
C GLU A 18 -4.20 -20.47 -44.97
N SER A 19 -5.18 -19.57 -44.86
CA SER A 19 -6.35 -19.62 -43.97
C SER A 19 -7.38 -20.65 -44.43
N PRO A 20 -8.29 -21.13 -43.55
CA PRO A 20 -9.64 -20.55 -43.58
C PRO A 20 -10.25 -20.31 -42.20
N GLY A 21 -11.00 -19.21 -42.10
CA GLY A 21 -11.77 -18.86 -40.92
C GLY A 21 -12.88 -19.85 -40.61
N LEU A 22 -13.10 -20.06 -39.31
CA LEU A 22 -14.34 -20.62 -38.79
C LEU A 22 -14.94 -19.61 -37.82
N HIS A 23 -15.93 -18.88 -38.33
CA HIS A 23 -17.00 -18.36 -37.48
C HIS A 23 -17.61 -19.54 -36.73
N ARG A 24 -17.62 -19.48 -35.40
CA ARG A 24 -18.64 -20.18 -34.62
C ARG A 24 -19.23 -19.23 -33.60
N ALA A 25 -20.36 -18.66 -33.98
CA ALA A 25 -21.35 -18.22 -33.01
C ALA A 25 -21.89 -19.47 -32.30
N CYS A 26 -21.90 -19.45 -30.97
CA CYS A 26 -22.89 -20.17 -30.19
C CYS A 26 -23.29 -19.30 -29.00
N ASN A 27 -24.57 -18.95 -29.01
CA ASN A 27 -25.33 -18.27 -27.98
C ASN A 27 -25.47 -19.12 -26.71
N THR A 28 -25.57 -18.42 -25.58
CA THR A 28 -26.37 -18.74 -24.38
C THR A 28 -26.65 -20.22 -24.05
N GLY A 29 -26.03 -20.71 -22.97
CA GLY A 29 -26.55 -21.87 -22.24
C GLY A 29 -25.50 -22.57 -21.38
N HIS A 30 -25.38 -22.16 -20.11
CA HIS A 30 -24.81 -22.98 -19.03
C HIS A 30 -23.48 -23.71 -19.36
N GLU A 31 -22.42 -22.94 -19.63
CA GLU A 31 -21.07 -23.50 -19.57
C GLU A 31 -20.67 -23.70 -18.10
N LYS A 32 -20.88 -24.92 -17.62
CA LYS A 32 -20.20 -25.44 -16.43
C LYS A 32 -18.70 -25.29 -16.67
N CYS A 33 -18.10 -24.35 -15.95
CA CYS A 33 -16.67 -24.06 -16.02
C CYS A 33 -15.89 -25.36 -15.79
N HIS A 34 -15.11 -25.79 -16.80
CA HIS A 34 -14.32 -27.02 -16.74
C HIS A 34 -13.21 -26.87 -15.68
N PRO A 35 -12.86 -27.92 -14.91
CA PRO A 35 -11.89 -27.85 -13.80
C PRO A 35 -10.46 -27.43 -14.19
N TYR A 36 -10.18 -27.31 -15.49
CA TYR A 36 -8.90 -26.83 -16.03
C TYR A 36 -8.99 -25.51 -16.80
N ASN A 37 -10.14 -24.81 -16.75
CA ASN A 37 -10.17 -23.41 -17.16
C ASN A 37 -9.33 -22.60 -16.16
N ARG A 38 -8.07 -22.34 -16.53
CA ARG A 38 -7.29 -21.28 -15.92
C ARG A 38 -8.07 -19.99 -16.12
N ALA A 39 -8.76 -19.53 -15.07
CA ALA A 39 -9.32 -18.20 -15.02
C ALA A 39 -8.23 -17.24 -15.50
N ASN A 40 -8.47 -16.60 -16.66
CA ASN A 40 -7.53 -15.65 -17.23
C ASN A 40 -7.14 -14.66 -16.12
N PRO A 41 -5.85 -14.53 -15.77
CA PRO A 41 -5.42 -13.59 -14.74
C PRO A 41 -5.70 -12.12 -15.08
N GLY A 42 -6.22 -11.83 -16.29
CA GLY A 42 -6.66 -10.52 -16.73
C GLY A 42 -8.06 -10.09 -16.28
N THR A 43 -8.92 -10.98 -15.74
CA THR A 43 -10.30 -10.61 -15.34
C THR A 43 -10.49 -10.43 -13.84
N ARG A 44 -9.49 -10.78 -13.01
CA ARG A 44 -9.42 -10.28 -11.64
C ARG A 44 -8.78 -8.91 -11.68
N GLN A 45 -9.57 -7.88 -12.04
CA GLN A 45 -9.28 -6.53 -11.57
C GLN A 45 -9.39 -6.58 -10.05
N LYS A 46 -8.30 -7.02 -9.42
CA LYS A 46 -8.02 -6.75 -8.02
C LYS A 46 -8.13 -5.23 -7.92
N ASP A 47 -9.01 -4.73 -7.07
CA ASP A 47 -9.01 -3.35 -6.59
C ASP A 47 -7.62 -3.05 -6.01
N ARG A 48 -6.66 -2.83 -6.90
CA ARG A 48 -5.35 -2.32 -6.58
C ARG A 48 -5.61 -0.84 -6.48
N SER A 49 -6.11 -0.44 -5.32
CA SER A 49 -6.02 0.94 -4.88
C SER A 49 -4.65 1.45 -5.31
N PRO A 50 -4.58 2.50 -6.15
CA PRO A 50 -3.30 3.04 -6.58
C PRO A 50 -2.49 3.27 -5.32
N ARG A 51 -1.23 2.79 -5.31
CA ARG A 51 -0.35 2.96 -4.15
C ARG A 51 -0.44 4.42 -3.71
N ARG A 52 -0.89 4.65 -2.46
CA ARG A 52 -1.03 5.99 -1.91
C ARG A 52 0.28 6.72 -2.14
N ILE A 53 0.24 7.78 -2.94
CA ILE A 53 1.41 8.61 -3.23
C ILE A 53 1.88 9.12 -1.88
N TRP A 54 3.17 8.93 -1.60
CA TRP A 54 3.73 9.38 -0.34
C TRP A 54 3.67 10.91 -0.31
N THR A 55 2.77 11.45 0.51
CA THR A 55 2.67 12.88 0.74
C THR A 55 3.82 13.29 1.65
N HIS A 56 4.92 13.74 1.05
CA HIS A 56 6.08 14.27 1.75
C HIS A 56 5.80 15.68 2.29
N ALA A 57 4.78 15.83 3.14
CA ALA A 57 4.30 17.12 3.62
C ALA A 57 5.41 17.93 4.32
N LEU A 58 6.37 17.25 4.97
CA LEU A 58 7.48 17.85 5.70
C LEU A 58 8.77 17.95 4.87
N GLU A 59 8.75 17.69 3.56
CA GLU A 59 9.95 17.88 2.72
C GLU A 59 10.34 19.36 2.62
N LYS A 60 9.36 20.27 2.58
CA LYS A 60 9.61 21.72 2.45
C LYS A 60 10.46 22.32 3.58
N PRO A 61 10.24 22.01 4.87
CA PRO A 61 11.12 22.49 5.94
C PRO A 61 12.45 21.74 6.03
N LEU A 62 12.56 20.53 5.49
CA LEU A 62 13.77 19.71 5.59
C LEU A 62 14.75 19.95 4.45
N PHE A 63 14.26 20.28 3.26
CA PHE A 63 15.07 20.49 2.07
C PHE A 63 14.94 21.91 1.56
N THR A 64 16.06 22.48 1.17
CA THR A 64 16.09 23.71 0.40
C THR A 64 15.50 23.50 -1.00
N ILE A 65 15.09 24.60 -1.65
CA ILE A 65 14.56 24.54 -3.03
C ILE A 65 15.58 23.90 -3.98
N LEU A 66 16.87 24.19 -3.78
CA LEU A 66 17.96 23.62 -4.58
C LEU A 66 18.05 22.10 -4.42
N GLU A 67 17.91 21.60 -3.20
CA GLU A 67 17.96 20.15 -2.93
C GLU A 67 16.72 19.44 -3.49
N LEU A 68 15.55 20.08 -3.45
CA LEU A 68 14.32 19.54 -4.04
C LEU A 68 14.37 19.43 -5.57
N THR A 69 15.09 20.34 -6.25
CA THR A 69 15.25 20.28 -7.70
C THR A 69 16.41 19.38 -8.13
N THR A 70 17.47 19.31 -7.33
CA THR A 70 18.70 18.60 -7.69
C THR A 70 18.69 17.13 -7.26
N LEU A 71 18.21 16.82 -6.04
CA LEU A 71 18.19 15.44 -5.53
C LEU A 71 16.93 14.74 -6.01
N GLY A 72 17.05 13.54 -6.57
CA GLY A 72 15.90 12.73 -6.94
C GLY A 72 15.16 12.14 -5.71
N GLN A 73 13.90 11.71 -5.90
CA GLN A 73 13.08 11.13 -4.82
C GLN A 73 13.77 9.97 -4.08
N THR A 74 14.53 9.13 -4.80
CA THR A 74 15.26 7.99 -4.24
C THR A 74 16.33 8.42 -3.23
N GLN A 75 16.96 9.57 -3.44
CA GLN A 75 17.99 10.12 -2.55
C GLN A 75 17.40 10.92 -1.39
N ARG A 76 16.30 11.66 -1.66
CA ARG A 76 15.64 12.46 -0.62
C ARG A 76 14.93 11.61 0.43
N ARG A 77 14.31 10.50 0.02
CA ARG A 77 13.54 9.64 0.92
C ARG A 77 14.33 9.12 2.16
N PRO A 78 15.55 8.58 2.03
CA PRO A 78 16.31 8.15 3.20
C PRO A 78 16.70 9.32 4.11
N ILE A 79 17.09 10.46 3.54
CA ILE A 79 17.41 11.67 4.32
C ILE A 79 16.17 12.14 5.10
N TYR A 80 15.03 12.23 4.43
CA TYR A 80 13.75 12.59 5.02
C TYR A 80 13.41 11.70 6.22
N ILE A 81 13.51 10.37 6.05
CA ILE A 81 13.20 9.40 7.12
C ILE A 81 14.18 9.58 8.29
N ALA A 82 15.49 9.64 8.01
CA ALA A 82 16.50 9.79 9.04
C ALA A 82 16.35 11.11 9.82
N SER A 83 16.00 12.21 9.15
CA SER A 83 15.73 13.49 9.81
C SER A 83 14.52 13.42 10.73
N LEU A 84 13.45 12.73 10.32
CA LEU A 84 12.28 12.54 11.18
C LEU A 84 12.58 11.63 12.37
N GLU A 85 13.31 10.53 12.16
CA GLU A 85 13.74 9.62 13.22
C GLU A 85 14.60 10.36 14.25
N ALA A 86 15.59 11.14 13.80
CA ALA A 86 16.42 11.95 14.70
C ALA A 86 15.62 13.00 15.48
N HIS A 87 14.59 13.58 14.89
CA HIS A 87 13.71 14.52 15.60
C HIS A 87 12.87 13.81 16.67
N ILE A 88 12.33 12.63 16.34
CA ILE A 88 11.60 11.79 17.30
C ILE A 88 12.51 11.39 18.47
N ASP A 89 13.76 10.99 18.19
CA ASP A 89 14.73 10.68 19.24
C ASP A 89 15.00 11.89 20.16
N SER A 90 15.11 13.09 19.60
CA SER A 90 15.25 14.33 20.38
C SER A 90 14.04 14.60 21.27
N LEU A 91 12.82 14.39 20.76
CA LEU A 91 11.59 14.50 21.56
C LEU A 91 11.55 13.47 22.69
N HIS A 92 12.00 12.23 22.43
CA HIS A 92 12.10 11.22 23.47
C HIS A 92 13.08 11.62 24.56
N VAL A 93 14.24 12.18 24.21
CA VAL A 93 15.20 12.70 25.20
C VAL A 93 14.60 13.83 26.02
N GLN A 94 13.90 14.77 25.39
CA GLN A 94 13.22 15.87 26.08
C GLN A 94 12.14 15.36 27.04
N LEU A 95 11.32 14.40 26.61
CA LEU A 95 10.27 13.78 27.42
C LEU A 95 10.87 13.06 28.63
N SER A 96 11.92 12.26 28.43
CA SER A 96 12.61 11.59 29.53
C SER A 96 13.22 12.56 30.54
N GLY A 97 13.62 13.76 30.09
CA GLY A 97 14.11 14.83 30.97
C GLY A 97 13.02 15.48 31.83
N LEU A 98 11.75 15.46 31.39
CA LEU A 98 10.61 16.01 32.15
C LEU A 98 10.13 15.07 33.27
N GLY A 99 10.51 13.80 33.22
CA GLY A 99 10.20 12.79 34.24
C GLY A 99 9.35 11.63 33.73
N PRO A 100 9.18 10.58 34.55
CA PRO A 100 8.55 9.32 34.14
C PRO A 100 7.04 9.46 33.87
N ASP A 101 6.35 10.38 34.54
CA ASP A 101 4.90 10.54 34.44
C ASP A 101 4.45 11.19 33.12
N PHE A 102 5.39 11.78 32.37
CA PHE A 102 5.10 12.46 31.11
C PHE A 102 5.23 11.53 29.89
N HIS A 103 5.78 10.32 30.06
CA HIS A 103 5.85 9.33 28.99
C HIS A 103 4.47 8.66 28.86
N PRO A 104 3.91 8.55 27.64
CA PRO A 104 2.58 7.94 27.45
C PRO A 104 2.52 6.43 27.77
N VAL A 105 3.68 5.78 27.93
CA VAL A 105 3.85 4.34 28.14
C VAL A 105 5.01 4.12 29.12
N ASN A 106 4.87 3.19 30.06
CA ASN A 106 5.96 2.89 30.98
C ASN A 106 7.18 2.29 30.25
N GLU A 107 8.38 2.77 30.55
CA GLU A 107 9.61 2.25 29.91
C GLU A 107 9.81 0.75 30.14
N ASN A 108 9.39 0.24 31.31
CA ASN A 108 9.43 -1.19 31.64
C ASN A 108 8.59 -2.05 30.69
N GLU A 109 7.43 -1.53 30.26
CA GLU A 109 6.57 -2.23 29.29
C GLU A 109 7.20 -2.23 27.91
N LEU A 110 7.82 -1.11 27.51
CA LEU A 110 8.57 -0.98 26.26
C LEU A 110 9.77 -1.94 26.20
N LEU A 111 10.51 -2.09 27.30
CA LEU A 111 11.66 -2.98 27.40
C LEU A 111 11.26 -4.46 27.15
N SER A 112 10.05 -4.87 27.56
CA SER A 112 9.55 -6.22 27.30
C SER A 112 9.37 -6.52 25.80
N LEU A 113 9.15 -5.49 24.99
CA LEU A 113 8.95 -5.57 23.54
C LEU A 113 10.26 -5.35 22.75
N LYS A 114 11.38 -5.11 23.45
CA LYS A 114 12.69 -4.91 22.81
C LYS A 114 13.10 -6.17 22.05
N GLY A 115 13.45 -6.02 20.77
CA GLY A 115 13.83 -7.14 19.90
C GLY A 115 12.66 -7.77 19.12
N LEU A 116 11.45 -7.23 19.25
CA LEU A 116 10.32 -7.63 18.42
C LEU A 116 10.62 -7.40 16.93
N ASN A 117 10.33 -8.40 16.09
CA ASN A 117 10.60 -8.34 14.66
C ASN A 117 9.75 -7.26 13.97
N ALA A 118 10.39 -6.38 13.21
CA ALA A 118 9.73 -5.33 12.45
C ALA A 118 8.60 -5.83 11.53
N LYS A 119 8.70 -7.06 10.97
CA LYS A 119 7.61 -7.65 10.17
C LYS A 119 6.37 -7.91 11.04
N THR A 120 6.56 -8.44 12.23
CA THR A 120 5.48 -8.70 13.20
C THR A 120 4.88 -7.38 13.68
N CYS A 121 5.70 -6.39 14.04
CA CYS A 121 5.22 -5.06 14.41
C CYS A 121 4.32 -4.47 13.32
N LYS A 122 4.79 -4.49 12.06
CA LYS A 122 4.04 -3.97 10.92
C LYS A 122 2.69 -4.69 10.72
N ALA A 123 2.67 -6.02 10.88
CA ALA A 123 1.44 -6.79 10.76
C ALA A 123 0.43 -6.44 11.87
N MET A 124 0.90 -6.32 13.12
CA MET A 124 0.04 -5.92 14.25
C MET A 124 -0.50 -4.50 14.07
N VAL A 125 0.36 -3.53 13.72
CA VAL A 125 -0.05 -2.14 13.48
C VAL A 125 -1.03 -2.05 12.31
N ALA A 126 -0.85 -2.84 11.26
CA ALA A 126 -1.80 -2.90 10.14
C ALA A 126 -3.18 -3.43 10.58
N GLY A 127 -3.21 -4.45 11.45
CA GLY A 127 -4.44 -4.95 12.07
C GLY A 127 -5.13 -3.86 12.88
N LEU A 128 -4.42 -3.22 13.81
CA LEU A 128 -4.94 -2.14 14.64
C LEU A 128 -5.48 -0.97 13.80
N GLN A 129 -4.77 -0.57 12.75
CA GLN A 129 -5.22 0.49 11.86
C GLN A 129 -6.54 0.13 11.14
N ASN A 130 -6.70 -1.12 10.75
CA ASN A 130 -7.93 -1.62 10.14
C ASN A 130 -9.07 -1.64 11.16
N ASP A 131 -8.81 -2.09 12.38
CA ASP A 131 -9.80 -2.14 13.46
C ASP A 131 -10.28 -0.73 13.83
N ILE A 132 -9.37 0.24 13.90
CA ILE A 132 -9.69 1.67 14.10
C ILE A 132 -10.57 2.18 12.96
N ALA A 133 -10.23 1.87 11.71
CA ALA A 133 -11.02 2.31 10.55
C ALA A 133 -12.46 1.75 10.60
N GLN A 134 -12.61 0.46 10.94
CA GLN A 134 -13.93 -0.17 11.11
C GLN A 134 -14.70 0.43 12.28
N ALA A 135 -14.03 0.72 13.40
CA ALA A 135 -14.66 1.36 14.55
C ALA A 135 -15.17 2.75 14.21
N HIS A 136 -14.40 3.54 13.45
CA HIS A 136 -14.81 4.86 12.97
C HIS A 136 -16.03 4.80 12.06
N GLU A 137 -16.07 3.85 11.12
CA GLU A 137 -17.22 3.66 10.23
C GLU A 137 -18.50 3.35 11.03
N ARG A 138 -18.44 2.39 11.95
CA ARG A 138 -19.56 2.05 12.84
C ARG A 138 -19.99 3.23 13.71
N LEU A 139 -19.04 4.03 14.21
CA LEU A 139 -19.34 5.21 15.02
C LEU A 139 -20.15 6.23 14.20
N LEU A 140 -19.73 6.50 12.96
CA LEU A 140 -20.44 7.41 12.07
C LEU A 140 -21.84 6.91 11.69
N GLU A 141 -22.00 5.60 11.46
CA GLU A 141 -23.31 4.98 11.24
C GLU A 141 -24.23 5.16 12.44
N LEU A 142 -23.74 4.88 13.65
CA LEU A 142 -24.49 5.06 14.89
C LEU A 142 -24.86 6.53 15.13
N GLN A 143 -23.94 7.46 14.86
CA GLN A 143 -24.23 8.89 14.95
C GLN A 143 -25.36 9.28 14.01
N ARG A 144 -25.31 8.85 12.74
CA ARG A 144 -26.38 9.12 11.77
C ARG A 144 -27.71 8.56 12.23
N SER A 145 -27.76 7.30 12.67
CA SER A 145 -29.01 6.69 13.16
C SER A 145 -29.57 7.40 14.39
N ASN A 146 -28.70 7.83 15.31
CA ASN A 146 -29.13 8.59 16.48
C ASN A 146 -29.71 9.95 16.09
N GLU A 147 -29.07 10.67 15.17
CA GLU A 147 -29.58 11.95 14.65
C GLU A 147 -30.95 11.80 13.98
N GLU A 148 -31.15 10.74 13.18
CA GLU A 148 -32.43 10.42 12.54
C GLU A 148 -33.53 10.12 13.58
N LEU A 149 -33.21 9.33 14.61
CA LEU A 149 -34.13 9.01 15.69
C LEU A 149 -34.51 10.23 16.51
N GLU A 150 -33.53 11.08 16.86
CA GLU A 150 -33.79 12.33 17.56
C GLU A 150 -34.68 13.27 16.75
N ALA A 151 -34.46 13.36 15.43
CA ALA A 151 -35.30 14.16 14.54
C ALA A 151 -36.76 13.64 14.50
N ALA A 152 -36.94 12.32 14.40
CA ALA A 152 -38.27 11.70 14.41
C ALA A 152 -38.99 11.90 15.75
N LEU A 153 -38.27 11.80 16.86
CA LEU A 153 -38.82 11.98 18.21
C LEU A 153 -39.24 13.44 18.44
N ARG A 154 -38.44 14.40 17.99
CA ARG A 154 -38.82 15.83 18.01
C ARG A 154 -40.04 16.10 17.14
N ALA A 155 -40.13 15.48 15.97
CA ALA A 155 -41.28 15.65 15.07
C ALA A 155 -42.59 15.07 15.65
N ALA A 156 -42.52 13.99 16.43
CA ALA A 156 -43.68 13.37 17.07
C ALA A 156 -44.19 14.11 18.33
N GLN A 157 -43.40 15.03 18.88
CA GLN A 157 -43.76 15.86 20.04
C GLN A 157 -44.41 17.20 19.65
N CYS A 158 -44.44 17.52 18.35
CA CYS A 158 -45.16 18.65 17.76
C CYS A 158 -46.54 18.22 17.27
#